data_AF-M2PZ59-F1
#
_entry.id   AF-M2PZ59-F1
#
_cell.length_a   1.000
_cell.length_b   1.000
_cell.length_c   1.000
_cell.angle_alpha   90.00
_cell.angle_beta   90.00
_cell.angle_gamma   90.00
#
_symmetry.space_group_name_H-M   'P 1'
#
loop_
_entity.id
_entity.type
_entity.pdbx_description
1 polymer ?
#
loop_
_entity_poly.entity_id
_entity_poly.type
_entity_poly.pdbx_seq_one_letter_code
_entity_poly.pdbx_strand_id
1 'polypeptide(L)'
;RIEELRDIHRLESKSQSDQIDKLRHQVEEAEALLKASHASAAALEQEAAKQKAEMERLEGEVEKARSVAKEEEEKRVKAITLLKTVRQKLVKAEKDRDDNSKEMQSMKEKEKEEREKDKAEKLALQSEIQKVNAEREAAIVGLRSQFDKEIAALKDKYEKEFTMFKSQYELEAIAAKASYTKELDNKNSRICDLEASVKRLAGEKDDLFDQLQVRQAEVESSQSHLESLEGQCTELQYQLREANDRVALLTEELAESQREQSTKVHSPGPSPEEVTRLLSATEVKYESRVSDLRRQLQIVEKERDESETQWSKRLSEKVKELEVLKGTLTTSARSREQESESVNSLKTEIQELKNEIHKHQKRIADLQHQATKVTETEEMIMAQLSDANLKASVLQQHLEESKGRESQLRMANKTLREELRKVQSSAALLERQRNPGVGYWAARQESSSEPRSPRSSIDSGSRPTSPSVDKNDEEINIEYLRNIILQFLEHKEMRPHLVRILSTILRFTPQETRRLVAKV
;
A
#
# COMPACT_ATOMS: atom_id res chain seq x y z
N ARG A 1 121.05 174.82 -42.79
CA ARG A 1 119.92 174.98 -41.84
C ARG A 1 118.53 174.75 -42.45
N ILE A 2 118.36 174.62 -43.78
CA ILE A 2 117.12 174.11 -44.41
C ILE A 2 117.19 172.58 -44.67
N GLU A 3 118.38 171.99 -44.74
CA GLU A 3 118.56 170.54 -44.97
C GLU A 3 118.22 169.67 -43.75
N GLU A 4 118.42 170.15 -42.52
CA GLU A 4 118.15 169.38 -41.30
C GLU A 4 116.64 169.15 -41.03
N LEU A 5 115.74 169.99 -41.59
CA LEU A 5 114.29 169.80 -41.46
C LEU A 5 113.72 168.75 -42.42
N ARG A 6 114.42 168.42 -43.52
CA ARG A 6 113.97 167.39 -44.47
C ARG A 6 114.26 165.97 -43.99
N ASP A 7 115.32 165.77 -43.21
CA ASP A 7 115.65 164.45 -42.68
C ASP A 7 114.77 164.05 -41.48
N ILE A 8 114.29 165.01 -40.68
CA ILE A 8 113.38 164.73 -39.56
C ILE A 8 112.00 164.23 -40.06
N HIS A 9 111.43 164.86 -41.10
CA HIS A 9 110.14 164.43 -41.67
C HIS A 9 110.22 163.06 -42.36
N ARG A 10 111.38 162.67 -42.90
CA ARG A 10 111.55 161.36 -43.54
C ARG A 10 111.59 160.22 -42.52
N LEU A 11 112.16 160.46 -41.34
CA LEU A 11 112.21 159.48 -40.25
C LEU A 11 110.86 159.31 -39.56
N GLU A 12 110.09 160.38 -39.36
CA GLU A 12 108.73 160.28 -38.79
C GLU A 12 107.75 159.53 -39.72
N SER A 13 107.78 159.79 -41.02
CA SER A 13 106.89 159.10 -41.97
C SER A 13 107.21 157.60 -42.07
N LYS A 14 108.49 157.22 -41.95
CA LYS A 14 108.90 155.81 -41.92
C LYS A 14 108.50 155.12 -40.61
N SER A 15 108.62 155.80 -39.48
CA SER A 15 108.17 155.29 -38.18
C SER A 15 106.65 155.10 -38.13
N GLN A 16 105.86 156.01 -38.73
CA GLN A 16 104.41 155.87 -38.77
C GLN A 16 103.96 154.74 -39.71
N SER A 17 104.65 154.54 -40.84
CA SER A 17 104.42 153.40 -41.75
C SER A 17 104.64 152.06 -41.05
N ASP A 18 105.77 151.89 -40.37
CA ASP A 18 106.12 150.64 -39.68
C ASP A 18 105.13 150.30 -38.55
N GLN A 19 104.53 151.32 -37.92
CA GLN A 19 103.55 151.12 -36.87
C GLN A 19 102.16 150.74 -37.41
N ILE A 20 101.77 151.27 -38.56
CA ILE A 20 100.54 150.87 -39.26
C ILE A 20 100.65 149.42 -39.76
N ASP A 21 101.80 149.02 -40.30
CA ASP A 21 102.00 147.65 -40.77
C ASP A 21 102.00 146.64 -39.61
N LYS A 22 102.58 146.98 -38.46
CA LYS A 22 102.48 146.16 -37.24
C LYS A 22 101.03 146.00 -36.77
N LEU A 23 100.24 147.07 -36.79
CA LEU A 23 98.84 147.00 -36.37
C LEU A 23 97.99 146.18 -37.35
N ARG A 24 98.25 146.27 -38.66
CA ARG A 24 97.57 145.41 -39.66
C ARG A 24 97.91 143.94 -39.45
N HIS A 25 99.18 143.63 -39.18
CA HIS A 25 99.58 142.26 -38.94
C HIS A 25 98.95 141.70 -37.66
N GLN A 26 98.87 142.51 -36.60
CA GLN A 26 98.16 142.13 -35.36
C GLN A 26 96.65 141.91 -35.58
N VAL A 27 96.01 142.68 -36.46
CA VAL A 27 94.59 142.49 -36.80
C VAL A 27 94.40 141.19 -37.61
N GLU A 28 95.24 140.91 -38.60
CA GLU A 28 95.18 139.65 -39.35
C GLU A 28 95.43 138.43 -38.44
N GLU A 29 96.38 138.53 -37.51
CA GLU A 29 96.68 137.47 -36.55
C GLU A 29 95.51 137.23 -35.58
N ALA A 30 94.86 138.31 -35.11
CA ALA A 30 93.66 138.23 -34.28
C ALA A 30 92.46 137.63 -35.04
N GLU A 31 92.22 138.03 -36.29
CA GLU A 31 91.16 137.46 -37.13
C GLU A 31 91.40 135.98 -37.43
N ALA A 32 92.65 135.57 -37.67
CA ALA A 32 93.03 134.18 -37.86
C ALA A 32 92.77 133.35 -36.60
N LEU A 33 93.12 133.86 -35.41
CA LEU A 33 92.84 133.21 -34.13
C LEU A 33 91.34 133.10 -33.83
N LEU A 34 90.55 134.12 -34.19
CA LEU A 34 89.10 134.11 -33.98
C LEU A 34 88.40 133.09 -34.89
N LYS A 35 88.82 132.98 -36.17
CA LYS A 35 88.34 131.92 -37.08
C LYS A 35 88.72 130.52 -36.59
N ALA A 36 89.94 130.33 -36.09
CA ALA A 36 90.37 129.05 -35.52
C ALA A 36 89.56 128.67 -34.27
N SER A 37 89.30 129.64 -33.38
CA SER A 37 88.44 129.46 -32.21
C SER A 37 87.01 129.08 -32.61
N HIS A 38 86.44 129.73 -33.62
CA HIS A 38 85.07 129.45 -34.03
C HIS A 38 84.93 128.08 -34.69
N ALA A 39 85.92 127.67 -35.51
CA ALA A 39 86.00 126.32 -36.07
C ALA A 39 86.18 125.24 -34.99
N SER A 40 86.99 125.50 -33.97
CA SER A 40 87.17 124.58 -32.83
C SER A 40 85.90 124.46 -31.98
N ALA A 41 85.18 125.56 -31.74
CA ALA A 41 83.92 125.54 -31.02
C ALA A 41 82.84 124.75 -31.78
N ALA A 42 82.72 124.95 -33.09
CA ALA A 42 81.78 124.20 -33.93
C ALA A 42 82.10 122.69 -33.98
N ALA A 43 83.39 122.33 -34.01
CA ALA A 43 83.82 120.93 -33.96
C ALA A 43 83.45 120.27 -32.61
N LEU A 44 83.69 120.96 -31.49
CA LEU A 44 83.31 120.48 -30.16
C LEU A 44 81.79 120.32 -30.00
N GLU A 45 81.00 121.24 -30.54
CA GLU A 45 79.54 121.16 -30.49
C GLU A 45 79.00 119.97 -31.31
N GLN A 46 79.63 119.68 -32.46
CA GLN A 46 79.31 118.51 -33.28
C GLN A 46 79.74 117.19 -32.60
N GLU A 47 80.89 117.17 -31.92
CA GLU A 47 81.37 116.02 -31.13
C GLU A 47 80.42 115.73 -29.95
N ALA A 48 79.99 116.78 -29.24
CA ALA A 48 79.04 116.67 -28.13
C ALA A 48 77.66 116.17 -28.59
N ALA A 49 77.19 116.62 -29.76
CA ALA A 49 75.95 116.13 -30.34
C ALA A 49 76.03 114.63 -30.73
N LYS A 50 77.18 114.19 -31.27
CA LYS A 50 77.42 112.76 -31.56
C LYS A 50 77.44 111.91 -30.30
N GLN A 51 78.14 112.34 -29.25
CA GLN A 51 78.19 111.63 -27.98
C GLN A 51 76.80 111.53 -27.32
N LYS A 52 75.99 112.58 -27.41
CA LYS A 52 74.62 112.56 -26.89
C LYS A 52 73.73 111.56 -27.64
N ALA A 53 73.80 111.53 -28.97
CA ALA A 53 73.06 110.56 -29.78
C ALA A 53 73.52 109.12 -29.50
N GLU A 54 74.81 108.91 -29.24
CA GLU A 54 75.34 107.60 -28.88
C GLU A 54 74.92 107.15 -27.48
N MET A 55 74.85 108.07 -26.50
CA MET A 55 74.27 107.78 -25.19
C MET A 55 72.78 107.40 -25.28
N GLU A 56 71.96 108.16 -26.03
CA GLU A 56 70.54 107.83 -26.22
C GLU A 56 70.36 106.47 -26.91
N ARG A 57 71.22 106.13 -27.88
CA ARG A 57 71.21 104.80 -28.52
C ARG A 57 71.55 103.69 -27.52
N LEU A 58 72.60 103.87 -26.71
CA LEU A 58 73.03 102.89 -25.72
C LEU A 58 71.99 102.72 -24.60
N GLU A 59 71.36 103.80 -24.14
CA GLU A 59 70.25 103.72 -23.18
C GLU A 59 69.08 102.90 -23.74
N GLY A 60 68.70 103.12 -24.99
CA GLY A 60 67.66 102.33 -25.66
C GLY A 60 68.04 100.85 -25.83
N GLU A 61 69.31 100.54 -26.08
CA GLU A 61 69.81 99.16 -26.15
C GLU A 61 69.82 98.47 -24.79
N VAL A 62 70.20 99.19 -23.72
CA VAL A 62 70.14 98.69 -22.34
C VAL A 62 68.70 98.41 -21.91
N GLU A 63 67.75 99.27 -22.29
CA GLU A 63 66.34 99.09 -21.93
C GLU A 63 65.72 97.89 -22.66
N LYS A 64 66.04 97.70 -23.96
CA LYS A 64 65.66 96.49 -24.71
C LYS A 64 66.29 95.21 -24.13
N ALA A 65 67.56 95.25 -23.74
CA ALA A 65 68.19 94.10 -23.10
C ALA A 65 67.52 93.76 -21.75
N ARG A 66 67.11 94.78 -20.98
CA ARG A 66 66.36 94.59 -19.73
C ARG A 66 64.97 93.98 -19.96
N SER A 67 64.25 94.38 -21.00
CA SER A 67 62.93 93.79 -21.28
C SER A 67 63.04 92.33 -21.71
N VAL A 68 63.99 92.00 -22.59
CA VAL A 68 64.25 90.62 -23.01
C VAL A 68 64.67 89.75 -21.83
N ALA A 69 65.53 90.27 -20.94
CA ALA A 69 65.93 89.54 -19.73
C ALA A 69 64.72 89.24 -18.81
N LYS A 70 63.81 90.21 -18.62
CA LYS A 70 62.58 89.98 -17.84
C LYS A 70 61.66 88.95 -18.48
N GLU A 71 61.46 89.02 -19.79
CA GLU A 71 60.63 88.04 -20.51
C GLU A 71 61.20 86.62 -20.42
N GLU A 72 62.53 86.47 -20.54
CA GLU A 72 63.20 85.17 -20.37
C GLU A 72 63.14 84.68 -18.92
N GLU A 73 63.24 85.57 -17.93
CA GLU A 73 63.04 85.24 -16.52
C GLU A 73 61.61 84.71 -16.27
N GLU A 74 60.59 85.37 -16.83
CA GLU A 74 59.19 84.92 -16.73
C GLU A 74 58.95 83.58 -17.42
N LYS A 75 59.56 83.35 -18.60
CA LYS A 75 59.49 82.05 -19.28
C LYS A 75 60.16 80.95 -18.43
N ARG A 76 61.31 81.22 -17.82
CA ARG A 76 61.98 80.28 -16.90
C ARG A 76 61.10 79.96 -15.69
N VAL A 77 60.48 80.96 -15.07
CA VAL A 77 59.56 80.75 -13.93
C VAL A 77 58.34 79.94 -14.34
N LYS A 78 57.73 80.22 -15.50
CA LYS A 78 56.61 79.44 -16.05
C LYS A 78 57.02 78.00 -16.39
N ALA A 79 58.22 77.79 -16.94
CA ALA A 79 58.75 76.46 -17.22
C ALA A 79 59.02 75.67 -15.93
N ILE A 80 59.62 76.29 -14.91
CA ILE A 80 59.88 75.65 -13.60
C ILE A 80 58.58 75.29 -12.89
N THR A 81 57.59 76.19 -12.91
CA THR A 81 56.26 75.90 -12.32
C THR A 81 55.56 74.78 -13.06
N LEU A 82 55.60 74.75 -14.40
CA LEU A 82 55.04 73.67 -15.19
C LEU A 82 55.77 72.35 -14.93
N LEU A 83 57.10 72.33 -14.90
CA LEU A 83 57.88 71.15 -14.53
C LEU A 83 57.57 70.64 -13.11
N LYS A 84 57.34 71.55 -12.15
CA LYS A 84 56.93 71.18 -10.78
C LYS A 84 55.55 70.51 -10.78
N THR A 85 54.59 71.04 -11.54
CA THR A 85 53.26 70.41 -11.67
C THR A 85 53.31 69.06 -12.39
N VAL A 86 54.13 68.93 -13.44
CA VAL A 86 54.33 67.67 -14.16
C VAL A 86 54.98 66.64 -13.25
N ARG A 87 56.03 67.01 -12.51
CA ARG A 87 56.68 66.13 -11.54
C ARG A 87 55.72 65.68 -10.44
N GLN A 88 54.91 66.59 -9.90
CA GLN A 88 53.92 66.25 -8.88
C GLN A 88 52.83 65.31 -9.43
N LYS A 89 52.37 65.52 -10.67
CA LYS A 89 51.42 64.62 -11.34
C LYS A 89 52.03 63.25 -11.63
N LEU A 90 53.29 63.19 -12.04
CA LEU A 90 53.99 61.95 -12.34
C LEU A 90 54.21 61.12 -11.07
N VAL A 91 54.68 61.76 -9.99
CA VAL A 91 54.81 61.10 -8.67
C VAL A 91 53.45 60.61 -8.16
N LYS A 92 52.39 61.40 -8.35
CA LYS A 92 51.03 60.98 -7.98
C LYS A 92 50.56 59.79 -8.83
N ALA A 93 50.77 59.83 -10.14
CA ALA A 93 50.39 58.74 -11.04
C ALA A 93 51.20 57.46 -10.78
N GLU A 94 52.49 57.55 -10.45
CA GLU A 94 53.30 56.42 -10.02
C GLU A 94 52.78 55.81 -8.73
N LYS A 95 52.47 56.66 -7.73
CA LYS A 95 51.88 56.20 -6.48
C LYS A 95 50.52 55.54 -6.69
N ASP A 96 49.62 56.17 -7.45
CA ASP A 96 48.30 55.63 -7.76
C ASP A 96 48.43 54.31 -8.56
N ARG A 97 49.40 54.19 -9.46
CA ARG A 97 49.69 52.94 -10.20
C ARG A 97 50.19 51.83 -9.26
N ASP A 98 51.08 52.16 -8.34
CA ASP A 98 51.64 51.20 -7.40
C ASP A 98 50.58 50.75 -6.37
N ASP A 99 49.71 51.66 -5.91
CA ASP A 99 48.58 51.34 -5.03
C ASP A 99 47.54 50.48 -5.76
N ASN A 100 47.18 50.82 -7.01
CA ASN A 100 46.31 49.97 -7.85
C ASN A 100 46.92 48.60 -8.12
N SER A 101 48.25 48.51 -8.28
CA SER A 101 48.96 47.23 -8.48
C SER A 101 48.89 46.36 -7.23
N LYS A 102 49.07 46.94 -6.04
CA LYS A 102 48.92 46.24 -4.75
C LYS A 102 47.48 45.78 -4.52
N GLU A 103 46.49 46.63 -4.80
CA GLU A 103 45.08 46.26 -4.72
C GLU A 103 44.76 45.11 -5.68
N MET A 104 45.21 45.17 -6.93
CA MET A 104 45.06 44.10 -7.92
C MET A 104 45.73 42.80 -7.46
N GLN A 105 46.92 42.85 -6.86
CA GLN A 105 47.57 41.67 -6.29
C GLN A 105 46.76 41.09 -5.12
N SER A 106 46.31 41.93 -4.18
CA SER A 106 45.50 41.49 -3.04
C SER A 106 44.16 40.87 -3.47
N MET A 107 43.54 41.40 -4.54
CA MET A 107 42.32 40.85 -5.10
C MET A 107 42.58 39.51 -5.80
N LYS A 108 43.70 39.36 -6.51
CA LYS A 108 44.09 38.08 -7.11
C LYS A 108 44.39 37.01 -6.06
N GLU A 109 45.02 37.38 -4.94
CA GLU A 109 45.27 36.47 -3.81
C GLU A 109 43.96 36.02 -3.16
N LYS A 110 43.07 36.97 -2.84
CA LYS A 110 41.72 36.65 -2.31
C LYS A 110 40.92 35.76 -3.26
N GLU A 111 40.92 36.07 -4.55
CA GLU A 111 40.22 35.28 -5.56
C GLU A 111 40.84 33.88 -5.72
N LYS A 112 42.16 33.74 -5.53
CA LYS A 112 42.82 32.44 -5.50
C LYS A 112 42.45 31.64 -4.25
N GLU A 113 42.43 32.28 -3.08
CA GLU A 113 42.00 31.66 -1.82
C GLU A 113 40.53 31.22 -1.86
N GLU A 114 39.63 32.05 -2.40
CA GLU A 114 38.22 31.69 -2.59
C GLU A 114 38.07 30.50 -3.55
N ARG A 115 38.80 30.49 -4.68
CA ARG A 115 38.80 29.34 -5.60
C ARG A 115 39.36 28.07 -4.94
N GLU A 116 40.34 28.18 -4.06
CA GLU A 116 40.88 27.03 -3.32
C GLU A 116 39.88 26.51 -2.28
N LYS A 117 39.18 27.40 -1.57
CA LYS A 117 38.08 27.04 -0.67
C LYS A 117 36.92 26.37 -1.42
N ASP A 118 36.47 26.94 -2.53
CA ASP A 118 35.44 26.36 -3.38
C ASP A 118 35.83 24.96 -3.88
N LYS A 119 37.09 24.75 -4.24
CA LYS A 119 37.59 23.43 -4.64
C LYS A 119 37.60 22.45 -3.47
N ALA A 120 38.03 22.89 -2.29
CA ALA A 120 38.03 22.07 -1.08
C ALA A 120 36.60 21.68 -0.67
N GLU A 121 35.66 22.62 -0.71
CA GLU A 121 34.24 22.38 -0.43
C GLU A 121 33.62 21.43 -1.47
N LYS A 122 33.92 21.62 -2.77
CA LYS A 122 33.47 20.69 -3.82
C LYS A 122 34.00 19.27 -3.60
N LEU A 123 35.27 19.12 -3.22
CA LEU A 123 35.85 17.82 -2.91
C LEU A 123 35.23 17.19 -1.65
N ALA A 124 34.97 18.00 -0.62
CA ALA A 124 34.31 17.55 0.60
C ALA A 124 32.87 17.08 0.31
N LEU A 125 32.09 17.87 -0.43
CA LEU A 125 30.73 17.50 -0.86
C LEU A 125 30.73 16.26 -1.75
N GLN A 126 31.69 16.14 -2.67
CA GLN A 126 31.82 14.95 -3.51
C GLN A 126 32.14 13.70 -2.69
N SER A 127 33.01 13.80 -1.69
CA SER A 127 33.30 12.71 -0.75
C SER A 127 32.06 12.34 0.07
N GLU A 128 31.30 13.32 0.55
CA GLU A 128 30.07 13.08 1.31
C GLU A 128 28.99 12.40 0.46
N ILE A 129 28.82 12.84 -0.79
CA ILE A 129 27.92 12.16 -1.75
C ILE A 129 28.35 10.71 -1.97
N GLN A 130 29.65 10.43 -2.10
CA GLN A 130 30.15 9.06 -2.26
C GLN A 130 29.87 8.20 -1.01
N LYS A 131 30.06 8.75 0.20
CA LYS A 131 29.74 8.05 1.45
C LYS A 131 28.25 7.73 1.54
N VAL A 132 27.38 8.72 1.31
CA VAL A 132 25.93 8.52 1.34
C VAL A 132 25.48 7.50 0.29
N ASN A 133 26.08 7.51 -0.91
CA ASN A 133 25.79 6.51 -1.92
C ASN A 133 26.25 5.11 -1.49
N ALA A 134 27.46 4.97 -0.92
CA ALA A 134 27.96 3.69 -0.42
C ALA A 134 27.09 3.13 0.73
N GLU A 135 26.64 3.99 1.65
CA GLU A 135 25.72 3.61 2.73
C GLU A 135 24.35 3.19 2.19
N ARG A 136 23.81 3.91 1.20
CA ARG A 136 22.55 3.54 0.52
C ARG A 136 22.68 2.21 -0.20
N GLU A 137 23.77 2.00 -0.94
CA GLU A 137 24.03 0.73 -1.62
C GLU A 137 24.17 -0.42 -0.62
N ALA A 138 24.90 -0.23 0.48
CA ALA A 138 25.02 -1.22 1.54
C ALA A 138 23.67 -1.56 2.19
N ALA A 139 22.82 -0.56 2.45
CA ALA A 139 21.48 -0.77 2.97
C ALA A 139 20.58 -1.53 1.99
N ILE A 140 20.65 -1.20 0.69
CA ILE A 140 19.90 -1.92 -0.36
C ILE A 140 20.36 -3.37 -0.46
N VAL A 141 21.67 -3.63 -0.43
CA VAL A 141 22.21 -5.01 -0.44
C VAL A 141 21.80 -5.78 0.81
N GLY A 142 21.84 -5.12 1.98
CA GLY A 142 21.37 -5.70 3.24
C GLY A 142 19.90 -6.11 3.20
N LEU A 143 19.01 -5.23 2.73
CA LEU A 143 17.59 -5.51 2.57
C LEU A 143 17.33 -6.62 1.55
N ARG A 144 18.03 -6.63 0.41
CA ARG A 144 17.93 -7.72 -0.58
C ARG A 144 18.33 -9.06 0.04
N SER A 145 19.43 -9.10 0.78
CA SER A 145 19.87 -10.34 1.45
C SER A 145 18.87 -10.82 2.51
N GLN A 146 18.21 -9.90 3.23
CA GLN A 146 17.15 -10.26 4.18
C GLN A 146 15.93 -10.85 3.45
N PHE A 147 15.45 -10.20 2.39
CA PHE A 147 14.35 -10.74 1.59
C PHE A 147 14.68 -12.09 0.95
N ASP A 148 15.89 -12.26 0.43
CA ASP A 148 16.33 -13.55 -0.14
C ASP A 148 16.34 -14.66 0.92
N LYS A 149 16.77 -14.36 2.15
CA LYS A 149 16.72 -15.30 3.28
C LYS A 149 15.28 -15.61 3.70
N GLU A 150 14.39 -14.64 3.75
CA GLU A 150 12.98 -14.83 4.08
C GLU A 150 12.27 -15.67 3.01
N ILE A 151 12.52 -15.38 1.72
CA ILE A 151 12.00 -16.16 0.59
C ILE A 151 12.51 -17.60 0.67
N ALA A 152 13.80 -17.81 0.94
CA ALA A 152 14.37 -19.15 1.10
C ALA A 152 13.75 -19.91 2.30
N ALA A 153 13.57 -19.23 3.44
CA ALA A 153 12.96 -19.82 4.62
C ALA A 153 11.48 -20.16 4.41
N LEU A 154 10.73 -19.33 3.68
CA LEU A 154 9.35 -19.61 3.30
C LEU A 154 9.27 -20.80 2.36
N LYS A 155 10.14 -20.88 1.35
CA LYS A 155 10.22 -22.04 0.44
C LYS A 155 10.51 -23.33 1.19
N ASP A 156 11.51 -23.33 2.08
CA ASP A 156 11.85 -24.50 2.91
C ASP A 156 10.69 -24.92 3.83
N LYS A 157 9.95 -23.97 4.40
CA LYS A 157 8.73 -24.26 5.16
C LYS A 157 7.65 -24.90 4.29
N TYR A 158 7.38 -24.35 3.11
CA TYR A 158 6.39 -24.93 2.19
C TYR A 158 6.80 -26.30 1.67
N GLU A 159 8.09 -26.53 1.39
CA GLU A 159 8.60 -27.85 1.00
C GLU A 159 8.45 -28.88 2.14
N LYS A 160 8.74 -28.48 3.38
CA LYS A 160 8.51 -29.32 4.57
C LYS A 160 7.03 -29.61 4.80
N GLU A 161 6.17 -28.60 4.72
CA GLU A 161 4.71 -28.78 4.83
C GLU A 161 4.19 -29.68 3.71
N PHE A 162 4.63 -29.47 2.47
CA PHE A 162 4.24 -30.29 1.33
C PHE A 162 4.66 -31.75 1.49
N THR A 163 5.89 -32.01 1.96
CA THR A 163 6.36 -33.38 2.23
C THR A 163 5.64 -34.02 3.40
N MET A 164 5.33 -33.27 4.46
CA MET A 164 4.50 -33.76 5.57
C MET A 164 3.08 -34.09 5.10
N PHE A 165 2.41 -33.20 4.37
CA PHE A 165 1.07 -33.48 3.81
C PHE A 165 1.09 -34.70 2.90
N LYS A 166 2.08 -34.81 2.01
CA LYS A 166 2.22 -35.99 1.16
C LYS A 166 2.37 -37.28 1.97
N SER A 167 3.23 -37.26 3.00
CA SER A 167 3.39 -38.42 3.88
C SER A 167 2.11 -38.76 4.66
N GLN A 168 1.36 -37.74 5.09
CA GLN A 168 0.08 -37.93 5.77
C GLN A 168 -0.96 -38.54 4.83
N TYR A 169 -1.10 -38.02 3.60
CA TYR A 169 -2.01 -38.58 2.60
C TYR A 169 -1.63 -40.01 2.21
N GLU A 170 -0.33 -40.33 2.12
CA GLU A 170 0.15 -41.70 1.89
C GLU A 170 -0.23 -42.63 3.05
N LEU A 171 -0.08 -42.17 4.30
CA LEU A 171 -0.49 -42.93 5.49
C LEU A 171 -2.01 -43.12 5.56
N GLU A 172 -2.81 -42.08 5.30
CA GLU A 172 -4.27 -42.15 5.26
C GLU A 172 -4.75 -43.11 4.14
N ALA A 173 -4.12 -43.07 2.97
CA ALA A 173 -4.42 -43.99 1.88
C ALA A 173 -4.08 -45.46 2.24
N ILE A 174 -2.96 -45.69 2.93
CA ILE A 174 -2.60 -47.03 3.43
C ILE A 174 -3.59 -47.49 4.50
N ALA A 175 -3.96 -46.63 5.44
CA ALA A 175 -4.92 -46.94 6.50
C ALA A 175 -6.31 -47.27 5.93
N ALA A 176 -6.80 -46.48 4.98
CA ALA A 176 -8.05 -46.73 4.28
C ALA A 176 -8.01 -48.04 3.48
N LYS A 177 -6.90 -48.30 2.77
CA LYS A 177 -6.72 -49.57 2.06
C LYS A 177 -6.75 -50.76 3.02
N ALA A 178 -6.07 -50.65 4.18
CA ALA A 178 -6.04 -51.70 5.19
C ALA A 178 -7.43 -51.93 5.81
N SER A 179 -8.21 -50.88 6.08
CA SER A 179 -9.59 -51.04 6.58
C SER A 179 -10.49 -51.71 5.54
N TYR A 180 -10.39 -51.33 4.25
CA TYR A 180 -11.13 -51.99 3.18
C TYR A 180 -10.75 -53.46 3.01
N THR A 181 -9.47 -53.80 3.09
CA THR A 181 -9.02 -55.20 3.04
C THR A 181 -9.61 -56.00 4.21
N LYS A 182 -9.58 -55.46 5.42
CA LYS A 182 -10.16 -56.11 6.60
C LYS A 182 -11.68 -56.31 6.47
N GLU A 183 -12.41 -55.33 5.94
CA GLU A 183 -13.85 -55.47 5.67
C GLU A 183 -14.15 -56.52 4.60
N LEU A 184 -13.33 -56.58 3.54
CA LEU A 184 -13.44 -57.61 2.51
C LEU A 184 -13.21 -59.01 3.09
N ASP A 185 -12.18 -59.18 3.92
CA ASP A 185 -11.88 -60.47 4.57
C ASP A 185 -13.02 -60.91 5.49
N ASN A 186 -13.59 -59.98 6.27
CA ASN A 186 -14.75 -60.25 7.12
C ASN A 186 -16.01 -60.62 6.30
N LYS A 187 -16.24 -59.96 5.16
CA LYS A 187 -17.35 -60.30 4.27
C LYS A 187 -17.14 -61.66 3.61
N ASN A 188 -15.91 -61.95 3.17
CA ASN A 188 -15.56 -63.24 2.60
C ASN A 188 -15.73 -64.37 3.61
N SER A 189 -15.28 -64.21 4.86
CA SER A 189 -15.49 -65.21 5.90
C SER A 189 -16.99 -65.44 6.14
N ARG A 190 -17.79 -64.36 6.18
CA ARG A 190 -19.24 -64.48 6.33
C ARG A 190 -19.91 -65.19 5.14
N ILE A 191 -19.44 -64.95 3.93
CA ILE A 191 -19.90 -65.65 2.73
C ILE A 191 -19.59 -67.15 2.85
N CYS A 192 -18.35 -67.52 3.22
CA CYS A 192 -17.97 -68.92 3.42
C CYS A 192 -18.82 -69.61 4.49
N ASP A 193 -19.12 -68.94 5.61
CA ASP A 193 -19.97 -69.49 6.67
C ASP A 193 -21.41 -69.73 6.18
N LEU A 194 -21.96 -68.77 5.43
CA LEU A 194 -23.31 -68.88 4.86
C LEU A 194 -23.37 -70.00 3.81
N GLU A 195 -22.37 -70.09 2.92
CA GLU A 195 -22.25 -71.17 1.94
C GLU A 195 -22.15 -72.54 2.61
N ALA A 196 -21.37 -72.67 3.68
CA ALA A 196 -21.27 -73.90 4.47
C ALA A 196 -22.62 -74.28 5.10
N SER A 197 -23.36 -73.29 5.65
CA SER A 197 -24.68 -73.53 6.21
C SER A 197 -25.70 -73.96 5.14
N VAL A 198 -25.66 -73.36 3.95
CA VAL A 198 -26.54 -73.74 2.83
C VAL A 198 -26.24 -75.17 2.38
N LYS A 199 -24.96 -75.54 2.24
CA LYS A 199 -24.56 -76.91 1.90
C LYS A 199 -25.02 -77.93 2.95
N ARG A 200 -24.90 -77.60 4.23
CA ARG A 200 -25.37 -78.45 5.32
C ARG A 200 -26.89 -78.63 5.29
N LEU A 201 -27.66 -77.55 5.13
CA LEU A 201 -29.11 -77.63 5.01
C LEU A 201 -29.56 -78.40 3.77
N ALA A 202 -28.83 -78.28 2.65
CA ALA A 202 -29.08 -79.09 1.47
C ALA A 202 -28.87 -80.59 1.75
N GLY A 203 -27.78 -80.95 2.43
CA GLY A 203 -27.54 -82.34 2.87
C GLY A 203 -28.63 -82.84 3.83
N GLU A 204 -29.00 -82.07 4.85
CA GLU A 204 -30.09 -82.43 5.78
C GLU A 204 -31.43 -82.61 5.06
N LYS A 205 -31.72 -81.79 4.03
CA LYS A 205 -32.91 -81.94 3.19
C LYS A 205 -32.88 -83.26 2.41
N ASP A 206 -31.75 -83.58 1.79
CA ASP A 206 -31.60 -84.80 0.99
C ASP A 206 -31.73 -86.05 1.89
N ASP A 207 -31.10 -86.04 3.09
CA ASP A 207 -31.23 -87.11 4.08
C ASP A 207 -32.69 -87.32 4.54
N LEU A 208 -33.44 -86.23 4.74
CA LEU A 208 -34.86 -86.29 5.08
C LEU A 208 -35.71 -86.82 3.92
N PHE A 209 -35.36 -86.46 2.69
CA PHE A 209 -36.04 -86.96 1.49
C PHE A 209 -35.84 -88.46 1.34
N ASP A 210 -34.61 -88.96 1.54
CA ASP A 210 -34.30 -90.39 1.53
C ASP A 210 -35.05 -91.15 2.63
N GLN A 211 -35.11 -90.59 3.85
CA GLN A 211 -35.90 -91.17 4.94
C GLN A 211 -37.39 -91.24 4.61
N LEU A 212 -37.95 -90.18 4.03
CA LEU A 212 -39.35 -90.17 3.58
C LEU A 212 -39.60 -91.22 2.50
N GLN A 213 -38.68 -91.39 1.55
CA GLN A 213 -38.79 -92.40 0.50
C GLN A 213 -38.76 -93.82 1.08
N VAL A 214 -37.88 -94.09 2.06
CA VAL A 214 -37.83 -95.38 2.77
C VAL A 214 -39.13 -95.63 3.53
N ARG A 215 -39.63 -94.65 4.30
CA ARG A 215 -40.92 -94.78 5.02
C ARG A 215 -42.09 -94.99 4.08
N GLN A 216 -42.11 -94.31 2.94
CA GLN A 216 -43.12 -94.51 1.91
C GLN A 216 -43.09 -95.96 1.39
N ALA A 217 -41.90 -96.50 1.09
CA ALA A 217 -41.74 -97.89 0.66
C ALA A 217 -42.16 -98.90 1.75
N GLU A 218 -41.86 -98.63 3.03
CA GLU A 218 -42.31 -99.47 4.16
C GLU A 218 -43.84 -99.48 4.31
N VAL A 219 -44.49 -98.31 4.15
CA VAL A 219 -45.95 -98.19 4.19
C VAL A 219 -46.58 -98.94 3.01
N GLU A 220 -46.09 -98.73 1.79
CA GLU A 220 -46.57 -99.44 0.60
C GLU A 220 -46.41 -100.96 0.74
N SER A 221 -45.26 -101.42 1.24
CA SER A 221 -45.02 -102.84 1.52
C SER A 221 -45.98 -103.39 2.59
N SER A 222 -46.23 -102.64 3.66
CA SER A 222 -47.15 -103.05 4.72
C SER A 222 -48.59 -103.12 4.21
N GLN A 223 -48.98 -102.18 3.36
CA GLN A 223 -50.28 -102.14 2.72
C GLN A 223 -50.47 -103.34 1.78
N SER A 224 -49.50 -103.64 0.91
CA SER A 224 -49.55 -104.85 0.05
C SER A 224 -49.62 -106.14 0.88
N HIS A 225 -48.94 -106.20 2.03
CA HIS A 225 -49.03 -107.34 2.93
C HIS A 225 -50.42 -107.46 3.59
N LEU A 226 -51.02 -106.35 4.02
CA LEU A 226 -52.39 -106.31 4.54
C LEU A 226 -53.40 -106.76 3.49
N GLU A 227 -53.31 -106.25 2.26
CA GLU A 227 -54.17 -106.65 1.14
C GLU A 227 -54.06 -108.17 0.87
N SER A 228 -52.84 -108.73 0.97
CA SER A 228 -52.63 -110.18 0.87
C SER A 228 -53.28 -110.97 2.02
N LEU A 229 -53.13 -110.51 3.26
CA LEU A 229 -53.75 -111.14 4.44
C LEU A 229 -55.27 -111.04 4.41
N GLU A 230 -55.83 -109.93 3.95
CA GLU A 230 -57.27 -109.76 3.72
C GLU A 230 -57.77 -110.74 2.65
N GLY A 231 -57.02 -110.90 1.55
CA GLY A 231 -57.29 -111.93 0.54
C GLY A 231 -57.27 -113.35 1.13
N GLN A 232 -56.28 -113.68 1.96
CA GLN A 232 -56.24 -114.98 2.66
C GLN A 232 -57.40 -115.14 3.66
N CYS A 233 -57.76 -114.11 4.40
CA CYS A 233 -58.88 -114.15 5.34
C CYS A 233 -60.22 -114.36 4.63
N THR A 234 -60.43 -113.70 3.49
CA THR A 234 -61.66 -113.89 2.69
C THR A 234 -61.75 -115.30 2.11
N GLU A 235 -60.62 -115.87 1.65
CA GLU A 235 -60.54 -117.27 1.21
C GLU A 235 -60.82 -118.26 2.36
N LEU A 236 -60.20 -118.05 3.53
CA LEU A 236 -60.47 -118.89 4.71
C LEU A 236 -61.92 -118.77 5.19
N GLN A 237 -62.53 -117.58 5.11
CA GLN A 237 -63.95 -117.40 5.39
C GLN A 237 -64.82 -118.17 4.40
N TYR A 238 -64.45 -118.21 3.12
CA TYR A 238 -65.14 -119.01 2.12
C TYR A 238 -65.01 -120.52 2.43
N GLN A 239 -63.81 -121.00 2.73
CA GLN A 239 -63.57 -122.40 3.11
C GLN A 239 -64.32 -122.79 4.39
N LEU A 240 -64.38 -121.90 5.38
CA LEU A 240 -65.11 -122.15 6.63
C LEU A 240 -66.63 -122.18 6.40
N ARG A 241 -67.17 -121.34 5.52
CA ARG A 241 -68.57 -121.44 5.09
C ARG A 241 -68.84 -122.77 4.40
N GLU A 242 -68.00 -123.15 3.44
CA GLU A 242 -68.14 -124.42 2.72
C GLU A 242 -68.01 -125.63 3.66
N ALA A 243 -67.08 -125.60 4.62
CA ALA A 243 -66.94 -126.64 5.64
C ALA A 243 -68.13 -126.68 6.59
N ASN A 244 -68.68 -125.53 6.99
CA ASN A 244 -69.91 -125.46 7.78
C ASN A 244 -71.11 -126.03 7.00
N ASP A 245 -71.22 -125.74 5.70
CA ASP A 245 -72.26 -126.32 4.84
C ASP A 245 -72.10 -127.85 4.75
N ARG A 246 -70.86 -128.36 4.62
CA ARG A 246 -70.58 -129.82 4.69
C ARG A 246 -70.92 -130.41 6.05
N VAL A 247 -70.56 -129.74 7.16
CA VAL A 247 -70.91 -130.18 8.51
C VAL A 247 -72.42 -130.18 8.70
N ALA A 248 -73.14 -129.17 8.19
CA ALA A 248 -74.60 -129.12 8.24
C ALA A 248 -75.21 -130.35 7.54
N LEU A 249 -74.73 -130.69 6.35
CA LEU A 249 -75.12 -131.91 5.64
C LEU A 249 -74.81 -133.18 6.43
N LEU A 250 -73.59 -133.32 6.95
CA LEU A 250 -73.20 -134.48 7.77
C LEU A 250 -73.99 -134.55 9.09
N THR A 251 -74.36 -133.41 9.69
CA THR A 251 -75.21 -133.40 10.90
C THR A 251 -76.64 -133.78 10.59
N GLU A 252 -77.15 -133.48 9.39
CA GLU A 252 -78.44 -133.97 8.93
C GLU A 252 -78.39 -135.50 8.76
N GLU A 253 -77.34 -136.04 8.11
CA GLU A 253 -77.08 -137.48 8.00
C GLU A 253 -76.86 -138.16 9.36
N LEU A 254 -76.15 -137.50 10.28
CA LEU A 254 -75.95 -137.97 11.65
C LEU A 254 -77.25 -137.90 12.44
N ALA A 255 -78.09 -136.87 12.25
CA ALA A 255 -79.40 -136.80 12.89
C ALA A 255 -80.32 -137.89 12.36
N GLU A 256 -80.20 -138.28 11.09
CA GLU A 256 -80.82 -139.49 10.53
C GLU A 256 -80.24 -140.75 11.20
N SER A 257 -78.91 -140.88 11.28
CA SER A 257 -78.22 -141.98 11.97
C SER A 257 -78.47 -142.02 13.48
N GLN A 258 -78.80 -140.89 14.11
CA GLN A 258 -79.14 -140.77 15.52
C GLN A 258 -80.62 -141.00 15.76
N ARG A 259 -81.52 -140.70 14.80
CA ARG A 259 -82.85 -141.31 14.82
C ARG A 259 -82.71 -142.84 14.80
N GLU A 260 -81.73 -143.39 14.07
CA GLU A 260 -81.40 -144.82 14.11
C GLU A 260 -80.74 -145.26 15.44
N GLN A 261 -79.81 -144.49 16.01
CA GLN A 261 -79.09 -144.81 17.26
C GLN A 261 -79.82 -144.44 18.56
N SER A 262 -80.86 -143.60 18.53
CA SER A 262 -81.75 -143.29 19.68
C SER A 262 -82.51 -144.50 20.23
N THR A 263 -82.28 -145.67 19.62
CA THR A 263 -82.63 -146.99 20.14
C THR A 263 -81.62 -147.58 21.15
N LYS A 264 -80.49 -146.91 21.49
CA LYS A 264 -79.54 -147.41 22.51
C LYS A 264 -79.00 -146.33 23.47
N VAL A 265 -78.99 -146.69 24.76
CA VAL A 265 -78.89 -145.86 25.97
C VAL A 265 -77.44 -145.57 26.42
N HIS A 266 -77.18 -144.28 26.70
CA HIS A 266 -76.47 -143.59 27.82
C HIS A 266 -75.11 -144.02 28.42
N SER A 267 -74.39 -142.96 28.86
CA SER A 267 -73.42 -142.86 30.00
C SER A 267 -71.91 -142.94 29.67
N PRO A 268 -70.97 -142.47 30.52
CA PRO A 268 -70.91 -141.30 31.43
C PRO A 268 -69.66 -140.41 31.20
N GLY A 269 -69.60 -139.24 31.86
CA GLY A 269 -68.50 -138.27 31.78
C GLY A 269 -67.18 -138.65 32.47
N PRO A 270 -66.10 -137.87 32.26
CA PRO A 270 -64.73 -138.34 32.43
C PRO A 270 -64.11 -138.03 33.80
N SER A 271 -62.91 -138.59 33.96
CA SER A 271 -62.18 -138.88 35.20
C SER A 271 -61.37 -137.70 35.76
N PRO A 272 -61.13 -137.67 37.08
CA PRO A 272 -60.41 -136.60 37.80
C PRO A 272 -58.96 -136.34 37.37
N GLU A 273 -58.31 -137.23 36.62
CA GLU A 273 -56.93 -137.03 36.13
C GLU A 273 -56.82 -135.95 35.04
N GLU A 274 -57.87 -135.79 34.23
CA GLU A 274 -57.94 -134.73 33.20
C GLU A 274 -58.04 -133.34 33.82
N VAL A 275 -58.72 -133.21 34.97
CA VAL A 275 -58.84 -131.95 35.72
C VAL A 275 -57.47 -131.49 36.23
N THR A 276 -56.66 -132.41 36.75
CA THR A 276 -55.27 -132.11 37.19
C THR A 276 -54.34 -131.73 36.03
N ARG A 277 -54.47 -132.38 34.85
CA ARG A 277 -53.71 -131.97 33.66
C ARG A 277 -54.11 -130.58 33.19
N LEU A 278 -55.41 -130.27 33.17
CA LEU A 278 -55.91 -128.96 32.77
C LEU A 278 -55.43 -127.85 33.70
N LEU A 279 -55.40 -128.09 35.02
CA LEU A 279 -54.88 -127.12 36.00
C LEU A 279 -53.38 -126.86 35.84
N SER A 280 -52.57 -127.91 35.68
CA SER A 280 -51.12 -127.72 35.45
C SER A 280 -50.83 -126.97 34.13
N ALA A 281 -51.61 -127.25 33.08
CA ALA A 281 -51.49 -126.55 31.81
C ALA A 281 -51.95 -125.08 31.87
N THR A 282 -52.90 -124.73 32.75
CA THR A 282 -53.29 -123.32 32.97
C THR A 282 -52.25 -122.59 33.81
N GLU A 283 -51.68 -123.22 34.84
CA GLU A 283 -50.60 -122.64 35.66
C GLU A 283 -49.38 -122.27 34.81
N VAL A 284 -48.90 -123.17 33.95
CA VAL A 284 -47.76 -122.90 33.05
C VAL A 284 -48.07 -121.74 32.08
N LYS A 285 -49.32 -121.62 31.59
CA LYS A 285 -49.74 -120.51 30.74
C LYS A 285 -49.79 -119.18 31.48
N TYR A 286 -50.20 -119.17 32.74
CA TYR A 286 -50.21 -117.95 33.54
C TYR A 286 -48.79 -117.56 33.98
N GLU A 287 -47.91 -118.51 34.30
CA GLU A 287 -46.50 -118.23 34.59
C GLU A 287 -45.76 -117.68 33.39
N SER A 288 -45.99 -118.22 32.19
CA SER A 288 -45.42 -117.65 30.96
C SER A 288 -45.96 -116.25 30.71
N ARG A 289 -47.27 -116.03 30.89
CA ARG A 289 -47.87 -114.70 30.73
C ARG A 289 -47.35 -113.68 31.74
N VAL A 290 -47.16 -114.08 33.00
CA VAL A 290 -46.57 -113.23 34.04
C VAL A 290 -45.11 -112.91 33.72
N SER A 291 -44.36 -113.88 33.21
CA SER A 291 -42.97 -113.66 32.79
C SER A 291 -42.88 -112.70 31.59
N ASP A 292 -43.76 -112.85 30.61
CA ASP A 292 -43.87 -111.95 29.46
C ASP A 292 -44.24 -110.52 29.90
N LEU A 293 -45.22 -110.37 30.80
CA LEU A 293 -45.62 -109.07 31.34
C LEU A 293 -44.49 -108.41 32.14
N ARG A 294 -43.72 -109.18 32.92
CA ARG A 294 -42.52 -108.66 33.62
C ARG A 294 -41.46 -108.20 32.64
N ARG A 295 -41.21 -108.95 31.56
CA ARG A 295 -40.29 -108.55 30.50
C ARG A 295 -40.75 -107.29 29.78
N GLN A 296 -42.04 -107.19 29.45
CA GLN A 296 -42.63 -105.99 28.85
C GLN A 296 -42.50 -104.77 29.77
N LEU A 297 -42.77 -104.94 31.07
CA LEU A 297 -42.62 -103.87 32.06
C LEU A 297 -41.17 -103.38 32.15
N GLN A 298 -40.19 -104.28 32.17
CA GLN A 298 -38.77 -103.91 32.14
C GLN A 298 -38.37 -103.15 30.86
N ILE A 299 -38.92 -103.53 29.70
CA ILE A 299 -38.68 -102.83 28.43
C ILE A 299 -39.24 -101.40 28.51
N VAL A 300 -40.48 -101.23 28.97
CA VAL A 300 -41.12 -99.92 29.10
C VAL A 300 -40.39 -99.03 30.12
N GLU A 301 -39.94 -99.59 31.26
CA GLU A 301 -39.13 -98.86 32.24
C GLU A 301 -37.81 -98.37 31.63
N LYS A 302 -37.14 -99.22 30.86
CA LYS A 302 -35.91 -98.86 30.15
C LYS A 302 -36.16 -97.77 29.10
N GLU A 303 -37.23 -97.90 28.30
CA GLU A 303 -37.62 -96.89 27.31
C GLU A 303 -37.96 -95.55 27.98
N ARG A 304 -38.63 -95.58 29.14
CA ARG A 304 -38.88 -94.39 29.95
C ARG A 304 -37.57 -93.72 30.37
N ASP A 305 -36.63 -94.46 30.96
CA ASP A 305 -35.36 -93.92 31.43
C ASP A 305 -34.50 -93.37 30.27
N GLU A 306 -34.49 -94.09 29.14
CA GLU A 306 -33.84 -93.63 27.91
C GLU A 306 -34.49 -92.34 27.40
N SER A 307 -35.83 -92.23 27.45
CA SER A 307 -36.53 -91.00 27.06
C SER A 307 -36.26 -89.84 28.02
N GLU A 308 -36.25 -90.08 29.34
CA GLU A 308 -36.01 -89.06 30.37
C GLU A 308 -34.58 -88.51 30.29
N THR A 309 -33.60 -89.38 30.05
CA THR A 309 -32.20 -88.96 29.82
C THR A 309 -32.06 -88.16 28.52
N GLN A 310 -32.75 -88.54 27.44
CA GLN A 310 -32.79 -87.76 26.20
C GLN A 310 -33.44 -86.38 26.42
N TRP A 311 -34.55 -86.31 27.14
CA TRP A 311 -35.21 -85.04 27.47
C TRP A 311 -34.34 -84.16 28.35
N SER A 312 -33.66 -84.73 29.34
CA SER A 312 -32.72 -83.99 30.20
C SER A 312 -31.55 -83.41 29.41
N LYS A 313 -30.99 -84.16 28.45
CA LYS A 313 -29.94 -83.68 27.54
C LYS A 313 -30.45 -82.53 26.66
N ARG A 314 -31.59 -82.71 25.99
CA ARG A 314 -32.20 -81.68 25.14
C ARG A 314 -32.51 -80.41 25.94
N LEU A 315 -33.02 -80.54 27.16
CA LEU A 315 -33.30 -79.39 28.02
C LEU A 315 -32.01 -78.66 28.39
N SER A 316 -30.96 -79.37 28.80
CA SER A 316 -29.65 -78.79 29.07
C SER A 316 -29.07 -78.06 27.85
N GLU A 317 -29.19 -78.64 26.65
CA GLU A 317 -28.74 -78.01 25.40
C GLU A 317 -29.52 -76.72 25.12
N LYS A 318 -30.85 -76.75 25.28
CA LYS A 318 -31.70 -75.56 25.09
C LYS A 318 -31.39 -74.45 26.10
N VAL A 319 -31.09 -74.80 27.35
CA VAL A 319 -30.65 -73.82 28.35
C VAL A 319 -29.33 -73.16 27.93
N LYS A 320 -28.35 -73.94 27.46
CA LYS A 320 -27.07 -73.40 26.96
C LYS A 320 -27.27 -72.51 25.74
N GLU A 321 -28.12 -72.91 24.79
CA GLU A 321 -28.47 -72.07 23.63
C GLU A 321 -29.10 -70.75 24.05
N LEU A 322 -30.04 -70.77 25.01
CA LEU A 322 -30.65 -69.57 25.56
C LEU A 322 -29.64 -68.65 26.26
N GLU A 323 -28.68 -69.21 27.00
CA GLU A 323 -27.60 -68.44 27.63
C GLU A 323 -26.69 -67.78 26.59
N VAL A 324 -26.33 -68.50 25.51
CA VAL A 324 -25.56 -67.95 24.40
C VAL A 324 -26.33 -66.83 23.69
N LEU A 325 -27.61 -67.04 23.38
CA LEU A 325 -28.46 -66.02 22.77
C LEU A 325 -28.66 -64.79 23.67
N LYS A 326 -28.78 -64.99 24.98
CA LYS A 326 -28.82 -63.90 25.95
C LYS A 326 -27.50 -63.14 25.97
N GLY A 327 -26.38 -63.85 25.94
CA GLY A 327 -25.04 -63.26 25.82
C GLY A 327 -24.91 -62.38 24.58
N THR A 328 -25.26 -62.90 23.41
CA THR A 328 -25.20 -62.14 22.14
C THR A 328 -26.15 -60.96 22.12
N LEU A 329 -27.34 -61.08 22.72
CA LEU A 329 -28.28 -59.97 22.85
C LEU A 329 -27.70 -58.85 23.73
N THR A 330 -27.08 -59.20 24.86
CA THR A 330 -26.47 -58.20 25.75
C THR A 330 -25.26 -57.50 25.13
N THR A 331 -24.41 -58.22 24.39
CA THR A 331 -23.27 -57.60 23.69
C THR A 331 -23.73 -56.72 22.54
N SER A 332 -24.75 -57.15 21.78
CA SER A 332 -25.40 -56.35 20.74
C SER A 332 -26.03 -55.08 21.31
N ALA A 333 -26.72 -55.16 22.45
CA ALA A 333 -27.30 -54.00 23.13
C ALA A 333 -26.23 -52.99 23.55
N ARG A 334 -25.12 -53.45 24.16
CA ARG A 334 -23.99 -52.59 24.54
C ARG A 334 -23.31 -51.94 23.33
N SER A 335 -23.12 -52.70 22.24
CA SER A 335 -22.57 -52.15 20.99
C SER A 335 -23.43 -51.02 20.45
N ARG A 336 -24.77 -51.19 20.44
CA ARG A 336 -25.71 -50.14 20.01
C ARG A 336 -25.69 -48.92 20.90
N GLU A 337 -25.53 -49.10 22.21
CA GLU A 337 -25.39 -47.99 23.15
C GLU A 337 -24.11 -47.19 22.89
N GLN A 338 -22.98 -47.87 22.71
CA GLN A 338 -21.70 -47.22 22.37
C GLN A 338 -21.73 -46.53 21.00
N GLU A 339 -22.36 -47.14 20.00
CA GLU A 339 -22.60 -46.51 18.69
C GLU A 339 -23.49 -45.28 18.83
N SER A 340 -24.55 -45.34 19.64
CA SER A 340 -25.43 -44.20 19.91
C SER A 340 -24.69 -43.05 20.59
N GLU A 341 -23.83 -43.34 21.57
CA GLU A 341 -22.97 -42.35 22.22
C GLU A 341 -22.02 -41.70 21.22
N SER A 342 -21.37 -42.50 20.38
CA SER A 342 -20.46 -42.01 19.32
C SER A 342 -21.19 -41.15 18.28
N VAL A 343 -22.41 -41.53 17.90
CA VAL A 343 -23.25 -40.72 17.00
C VAL A 343 -23.64 -39.40 17.67
N ASN A 344 -23.91 -39.41 18.97
CA ASN A 344 -24.24 -38.19 19.70
C ASN A 344 -23.03 -37.25 19.82
N SER A 345 -21.83 -37.77 20.10
CA SER A 345 -20.60 -36.95 20.13
C SER A 345 -20.26 -36.35 18.76
N LEU A 346 -20.44 -37.12 17.69
CA LEU A 346 -20.27 -36.61 16.32
C LEU A 346 -21.31 -35.54 15.97
N LYS A 347 -22.56 -35.69 16.42
CA LYS A 347 -23.59 -34.67 16.23
C LYS A 347 -23.27 -33.37 16.96
N THR A 348 -22.73 -33.44 18.18
CA THR A 348 -22.31 -32.24 18.92
C THR A 348 -21.16 -31.54 18.22
N GLU A 349 -20.15 -32.28 17.76
CA GLU A 349 -19.01 -31.74 17.02
C GLU A 349 -19.45 -31.08 15.69
N ILE A 350 -20.34 -31.74 14.93
CA ILE A 350 -20.92 -31.15 13.72
C ILE A 350 -21.65 -29.83 14.03
N GLN A 351 -22.36 -29.75 15.16
CA GLN A 351 -23.07 -28.54 15.54
C GLN A 351 -22.10 -27.41 15.96
N GLU A 352 -21.01 -27.75 16.64
CA GLU A 352 -19.94 -26.81 16.99
C GLU A 352 -19.25 -26.26 15.74
N LEU A 353 -18.83 -27.13 14.82
CA LEU A 353 -18.23 -26.74 13.54
C LEU A 353 -19.17 -25.87 12.71
N LYS A 354 -20.48 -26.17 12.68
CA LYS A 354 -21.49 -25.31 12.04
C LYS A 354 -21.56 -23.92 12.67
N ASN A 355 -21.46 -23.84 14.00
CA ASN A 355 -21.46 -22.56 14.71
C ASN A 355 -20.18 -21.75 14.40
N GLU A 356 -19.03 -22.41 14.31
CA GLU A 356 -17.76 -21.78 13.92
C GLU A 356 -17.80 -21.27 12.48
N ILE A 357 -18.33 -22.05 11.55
CA ILE A 357 -18.55 -21.61 10.16
C ILE A 357 -19.42 -20.35 10.13
N HIS A 358 -20.51 -20.30 10.91
CA HIS A 358 -21.34 -19.10 10.98
C HIS A 358 -20.60 -17.89 11.58
N LYS A 359 -19.73 -18.10 12.58
CA LYS A 359 -18.88 -17.03 13.14
C LYS A 359 -17.90 -16.50 12.09
N HIS A 360 -17.23 -17.39 11.35
CA HIS A 360 -16.31 -17.01 10.29
C HIS A 360 -17.02 -16.31 9.13
N GLN A 361 -18.20 -16.78 8.72
CA GLN A 361 -19.03 -16.11 7.71
C GLN A 361 -19.40 -14.69 8.11
N LYS A 362 -19.81 -14.46 9.37
CA LYS A 362 -20.06 -13.11 9.90
C LYS A 362 -18.80 -12.24 9.84
N ARG A 363 -17.64 -12.79 10.23
CA ARG A 363 -16.37 -12.05 10.18
C ARG A 363 -15.97 -11.69 8.76
N ILE A 364 -16.19 -12.57 7.80
CA ILE A 364 -15.94 -12.31 6.37
C ILE A 364 -16.87 -11.18 5.88
N ALA A 365 -18.16 -11.22 6.22
CA ALA A 365 -19.10 -10.16 5.85
C ALA A 365 -18.70 -8.80 6.45
N ASP A 366 -18.28 -8.77 7.72
CA ASP A 366 -17.80 -7.54 8.36
C ASP A 366 -16.54 -6.99 7.68
N LEU A 367 -15.58 -7.86 7.33
CA LEU A 367 -14.36 -7.48 6.62
C LEU A 367 -14.66 -6.98 5.20
N GLN A 368 -15.59 -7.62 4.49
CA GLN A 368 -16.05 -7.15 3.18
C GLN A 368 -16.68 -5.75 3.29
N HIS A 369 -17.52 -5.52 4.29
CA HIS A 369 -18.11 -4.20 4.53
C HIS A 369 -17.08 -3.13 4.92
N GLN A 370 -16.02 -3.51 5.63
CA GLN A 370 -14.89 -2.61 5.89
C GLN A 370 -14.10 -2.30 4.62
N ALA A 371 -13.86 -3.31 3.78
CA ALA A 371 -13.17 -3.13 2.50
C ALA A 371 -13.94 -2.17 1.59
N THR A 372 -15.27 -2.31 1.47
CA THR A 372 -16.09 -1.38 0.66
C THR A 372 -16.05 0.04 1.19
N LYS A 373 -16.05 0.22 2.52
CA LYS A 373 -15.90 1.56 3.12
C LYS A 373 -14.54 2.18 2.82
N VAL A 374 -13.46 1.39 2.87
CA VAL A 374 -12.12 1.87 2.54
C VAL A 374 -12.06 2.30 1.06
N THR A 375 -12.60 1.49 0.14
CA THR A 375 -12.64 1.85 -1.29
C THR A 375 -13.45 3.12 -1.54
N GLU A 376 -14.61 3.30 -0.89
CA GLU A 376 -15.39 4.54 -0.99
C GLU A 376 -14.60 5.77 -0.49
N THR A 377 -13.87 5.63 0.62
CA THR A 377 -13.02 6.72 1.13
C THR A 377 -11.84 7.02 0.22
N GLU A 378 -11.25 5.99 -0.40
CA GLU A 378 -10.16 6.14 -1.36
C GLU A 378 -10.65 6.87 -2.61
N GLU A 379 -11.79 6.49 -3.16
CA GLU A 379 -12.45 7.16 -4.29
C GLU A 379 -12.74 8.64 -3.97
N MET A 380 -13.25 8.93 -2.77
CA MET A 380 -13.48 10.30 -2.31
C MET A 380 -12.18 11.11 -2.24
N ILE A 381 -11.11 10.55 -1.69
CA ILE A 381 -9.80 11.23 -1.60
C ILE A 381 -9.21 11.44 -2.99
N MET A 382 -9.33 10.46 -3.90
CA MET A 382 -8.88 10.59 -5.29
C MET A 382 -9.63 11.72 -6.01
N ALA A 383 -10.95 11.83 -5.82
CA ALA A 383 -11.73 12.93 -6.37
C ALA A 383 -11.27 14.29 -5.82
N GLN A 384 -11.04 14.39 -4.50
CA GLN A 384 -10.52 15.62 -3.87
C GLN A 384 -9.12 15.99 -4.38
N LEU A 385 -8.24 15.00 -4.58
CA LEU A 385 -6.90 15.22 -5.14
C LEU A 385 -6.98 15.73 -6.58
N SER A 386 -7.88 15.17 -7.39
CA SER A 386 -8.15 15.64 -8.76
C SER A 386 -8.61 17.10 -8.76
N ASP A 387 -9.58 17.46 -7.91
CA ASP A 387 -10.05 18.84 -7.78
C ASP A 387 -8.96 19.81 -7.32
N ALA A 388 -8.12 19.40 -6.37
CA ALA A 388 -6.99 20.18 -5.91
C ALA A 388 -5.96 20.41 -7.03
N ASN A 389 -5.67 19.36 -7.82
CA ASN A 389 -4.77 19.45 -8.98
C ASN A 389 -5.32 20.40 -10.06
N LEU A 390 -6.62 20.34 -10.34
CA LEU A 390 -7.26 21.28 -11.27
C LEU A 390 -7.14 22.72 -10.78
N LYS A 391 -7.40 22.98 -9.49
CA LYS A 391 -7.23 24.32 -8.89
C LYS A 391 -5.78 24.80 -8.94
N ALA A 392 -4.82 23.91 -8.67
CA ALA A 392 -3.39 24.23 -8.75
C ALA A 392 -2.98 24.60 -10.19
N SER A 393 -3.48 23.87 -11.19
CA SER A 393 -3.25 24.14 -12.61
C SER A 393 -3.81 25.51 -13.02
N VAL A 394 -5.04 25.83 -12.62
CA VAL A 394 -5.65 27.15 -12.88
C VAL A 394 -4.85 28.29 -12.23
N LEU A 395 -4.39 28.10 -10.99
CA LEU A 395 -3.56 29.10 -10.30
C LEU A 395 -2.18 29.26 -10.98
N GLN A 396 -1.58 28.18 -11.47
CA GLN A 396 -0.35 28.24 -12.26
C GLN A 396 -0.55 29.05 -13.54
N GLN A 397 -1.64 28.80 -14.28
CA GLN A 397 -1.96 29.57 -15.49
C GLN A 397 -2.13 31.06 -15.18
N HIS A 398 -2.86 31.42 -14.11
CA HIS A 398 -3.00 32.82 -13.71
C HIS A 398 -1.68 33.47 -13.31
N LEU A 399 -0.78 32.72 -12.68
CA LEU A 399 0.55 33.19 -12.30
C LEU A 399 1.43 33.44 -13.54
N GLU A 400 1.37 32.55 -14.53
CA GLU A 400 2.03 32.72 -15.82
C GLU A 400 1.49 33.93 -16.59
N GLU A 401 0.17 34.09 -16.66
CA GLU A 401 -0.45 35.27 -17.25
C GLU A 401 -0.03 36.57 -16.54
N SER A 402 0.00 36.57 -15.21
CA SER A 402 0.42 37.74 -14.43
C SER A 402 1.88 38.08 -14.68
N LYS A 403 2.78 37.08 -14.72
CA LYS A 403 4.18 37.28 -15.11
C LYS A 403 4.31 37.82 -16.53
N GLY A 404 3.49 37.34 -17.46
CA GLY A 404 3.41 37.83 -18.83
C GLY A 404 3.01 39.31 -18.88
N ARG A 405 1.95 39.70 -18.18
CA ARG A 405 1.50 41.10 -18.05
C ARG A 405 2.58 41.98 -17.41
N GLU A 406 3.25 41.49 -16.36
CA GLU A 406 4.34 42.22 -15.71
C GLU A 406 5.51 42.46 -16.67
N SER A 407 5.93 41.44 -17.43
CA SER A 407 6.97 41.56 -18.45
C SER A 407 6.59 42.60 -19.52
N GLN A 408 5.35 42.56 -20.02
CA GLN A 408 4.83 43.55 -20.97
C GLN A 408 4.86 44.97 -20.40
N LEU A 409 4.43 45.17 -19.14
CA LEU A 409 4.47 46.47 -18.47
C LEU A 409 5.89 46.97 -18.26
N ARG A 410 6.85 46.09 -17.94
CA ARG A 410 8.28 46.44 -17.83
C ARG A 410 8.85 46.89 -19.17
N MET A 411 8.52 46.19 -20.26
CA MET A 411 8.91 46.60 -21.62
C MET A 411 8.30 47.95 -22.01
N ALA A 412 6.99 48.13 -21.80
CA ALA A 412 6.31 49.39 -22.06
C ALA A 412 6.92 50.55 -21.26
N ASN A 413 7.23 50.34 -19.97
CA ASN A 413 7.93 51.33 -19.15
C ASN A 413 9.33 51.68 -19.70
N LYS A 414 10.07 50.68 -20.19
CA LYS A 414 11.38 50.90 -20.80
C LYS A 414 11.25 51.76 -22.06
N THR A 415 10.30 51.44 -22.94
CA THR A 415 10.00 52.24 -24.14
C THR A 415 9.60 53.66 -23.78
N LEU A 416 8.68 53.86 -22.83
CA LEU A 416 8.29 55.19 -22.37
C LEU A 416 9.46 55.99 -21.79
N ARG A 417 10.37 55.34 -21.05
CA ARG A 417 11.60 56.01 -20.55
C ARG A 417 12.53 56.41 -21.70
N GLU A 418 12.64 55.58 -22.75
CA GLU A 418 13.42 55.90 -23.94
C GLU A 418 12.79 57.04 -24.75
N GLU A 419 11.47 57.03 -24.91
CA GLU A 419 10.70 58.12 -25.53
C GLU A 419 10.83 59.41 -24.72
N LEU A 420 10.72 59.34 -23.39
CA LEU A 420 10.93 60.49 -22.51
C LEU A 420 12.35 61.05 -22.65
N ARG A 421 13.38 60.19 -22.72
CA ARG A 421 14.76 60.65 -22.98
C ARG A 421 14.89 61.29 -24.36
N LYS A 422 14.23 60.76 -25.40
CA LYS A 422 14.21 61.35 -26.75
C LYS A 422 13.53 62.72 -26.73
N VAL A 423 12.37 62.85 -26.08
CA VAL A 423 11.64 64.12 -25.91
C VAL A 423 12.46 65.11 -25.08
N GLN A 424 13.09 64.67 -23.99
CA GLN A 424 14.00 65.52 -23.21
C GLN A 424 15.21 65.95 -24.04
N SER A 425 15.77 65.07 -24.86
CA SER A 425 16.89 65.42 -25.73
C SER A 425 16.48 66.38 -26.84
N SER A 426 15.27 66.24 -27.42
CA SER A 426 14.75 67.16 -28.42
C SER A 426 14.33 68.50 -27.80
N ALA A 427 13.76 68.49 -26.58
CA ALA A 427 13.49 69.68 -25.78
C ALA A 427 14.79 70.40 -25.40
N ALA A 428 15.83 69.69 -24.97
CA ALA A 428 17.14 70.26 -24.70
C ALA A 428 17.82 70.80 -25.97
N LEU A 429 17.58 70.19 -27.14
CA LEU A 429 18.05 70.70 -28.43
C LEU A 429 17.32 72.01 -28.79
N LEU A 430 16.01 72.08 -28.55
CA LEU A 430 15.17 73.28 -28.74
C LEU A 430 15.50 74.38 -27.73
N GLU A 431 15.86 74.02 -26.50
CA GLU A 431 16.27 74.93 -25.43
C GLU A 431 17.68 75.48 -25.67
N ARG A 432 18.59 74.66 -26.25
CA ARG A 432 19.92 75.12 -26.70
C ARG A 432 19.87 76.01 -27.94
N GLN A 433 18.73 76.07 -28.63
CA GLN A 433 18.44 77.03 -29.71
C GLN A 433 17.72 78.30 -29.23
N ARG A 434 17.33 78.40 -27.95
CA ARG A 434 16.73 79.62 -27.38
C ARG A 434 17.71 80.27 -26.39
N ASN A 435 17.94 81.57 -26.56
CA ASN A 435 18.79 82.39 -25.69
C ASN A 435 18.44 82.21 -24.19
N PRO A 436 19.43 82.32 -23.28
CA PRO A 436 19.21 82.15 -21.86
C PRO A 436 18.49 83.37 -21.30
N GLY A 437 17.24 83.20 -20.88
CA GLY A 437 16.50 84.22 -20.19
C GLY A 437 15.00 83.96 -20.24
N VAL A 438 14.37 84.16 -19.10
CA VAL A 438 12.91 84.10 -18.85
C VAL A 438 12.41 82.73 -18.42
N GLY A 439 12.60 82.47 -17.12
CA GLY A 439 11.76 81.55 -16.37
C GLY A 439 10.45 82.23 -15.97
N TYR A 440 9.36 81.49 -16.03
CA TYR A 440 8.12 81.70 -15.28
C TYR A 440 7.49 80.32 -15.17
N TRP A 441 6.96 79.98 -13.98
CA TRP A 441 5.82 79.11 -13.67
C TRP A 441 6.02 78.54 -12.26
N ALA A 442 5.66 79.37 -11.28
CA ALA A 442 5.35 78.94 -9.93
C ALA A 442 4.01 79.57 -9.52
N ALA A 443 3.21 78.79 -8.79
CA ALA A 443 2.00 79.14 -8.01
C ALA A 443 0.73 79.42 -8.85
N ARG A 444 -0.51 79.13 -8.46
CA ARG A 444 -1.22 78.66 -7.24
C ARG A 444 -2.63 78.24 -7.78
N GLN A 445 -3.49 77.42 -7.16
CA GLN A 445 -4.35 77.82 -6.05
C GLN A 445 -5.41 76.75 -5.72
N GLU A 446 -5.75 76.80 -4.44
CA GLU A 446 -6.58 75.97 -3.57
C GLU A 446 -7.95 76.65 -3.37
N SER A 447 -9.06 75.89 -3.35
CA SER A 447 -10.25 76.24 -2.57
C SER A 447 -11.28 75.10 -2.48
N SER A 448 -11.70 74.87 -1.24
CA SER A 448 -12.72 73.98 -0.70
C SER A 448 -14.13 74.59 -0.72
N SER A 449 -15.19 73.78 -0.91
CA SER A 449 -16.36 73.69 0.00
C SER A 449 -17.51 72.79 -0.55
N GLU A 450 -18.02 71.94 0.34
CA GLU A 450 -19.28 71.16 0.33
C GLU A 450 -20.55 72.06 0.37
N PRO A 451 -21.80 71.60 0.02
CA PRO A 451 -22.64 70.73 0.90
C PRO A 451 -23.69 69.76 0.27
N ARG A 452 -23.92 68.66 1.02
CA ARG A 452 -25.15 67.89 1.37
C ARG A 452 -26.16 67.32 0.31
N SER A 453 -26.45 66.03 0.54
CA SER A 453 -27.36 64.94 0.04
C SER A 453 -28.87 65.26 -0.23
N PRO A 454 -29.78 64.31 -0.65
CA PRO A 454 -29.70 62.82 -0.72
C PRO A 454 -30.46 62.03 -1.85
N ARG A 455 -30.27 60.67 -1.85
CA ARG A 455 -31.05 59.53 -2.47
C ARG A 455 -30.96 59.38 -4.01
N SER A 456 -30.86 58.20 -4.66
CA SER A 456 -31.04 56.77 -4.33
C SER A 456 -30.46 55.84 -5.44
N SER A 457 -29.98 54.66 -5.03
CA SER A 457 -30.06 53.32 -5.68
C SER A 457 -29.26 52.93 -6.95
N ILE A 458 -28.69 51.70 -6.88
CA ILE A 458 -28.29 50.74 -7.94
C ILE A 458 -27.03 51.12 -8.74
N ASP A 459 -26.04 50.27 -9.03
CA ASP A 459 -25.70 48.87 -8.73
C ASP A 459 -24.26 48.62 -9.29
N SER A 460 -23.58 47.60 -8.76
CA SER A 460 -22.47 46.82 -9.35
C SER A 460 -21.05 47.40 -9.48
N GLY A 461 -20.09 46.71 -8.83
CA GLY A 461 -18.84 46.31 -9.51
C GLY A 461 -17.49 46.67 -8.87
N SER A 462 -17.27 46.29 -7.60
CA SER A 462 -16.03 46.52 -6.84
C SER A 462 -14.83 45.63 -7.26
N ARG A 463 -13.67 46.28 -7.41
CA ARG A 463 -12.31 45.75 -7.25
C ARG A 463 -11.88 45.84 -5.75
N PRO A 464 -10.74 45.26 -5.34
CA PRO A 464 -10.57 44.62 -4.04
C PRO A 464 -9.76 45.47 -3.04
N THR A 465 -9.90 45.17 -1.75
CA THR A 465 -8.88 45.44 -0.73
C THR A 465 -8.91 44.36 0.35
N SER A 466 -7.74 44.10 0.91
CA SER A 466 -7.39 43.01 1.82
C SER A 466 -7.76 43.32 3.30
N PRO A 467 -7.33 42.50 4.29
CA PRO A 467 -8.20 41.74 5.17
C PRO A 467 -8.41 42.41 6.54
N SER A 468 -9.56 42.17 7.17
CA SER A 468 -9.73 42.39 8.61
C SER A 468 -10.55 41.26 9.23
N VAL A 469 -10.10 40.89 10.43
CA VAL A 469 -10.59 39.83 11.30
C VAL A 469 -11.64 40.45 12.23
N ASP A 470 -12.84 39.88 12.28
CA ASP A 470 -13.73 39.73 13.46
C ASP A 470 -15.11 39.24 12.95
N LYS A 471 -15.51 38.00 13.25
CA LYS A 471 -16.26 37.52 14.43
C LYS A 471 -17.68 38.08 14.54
N ASN A 472 -18.62 37.13 14.45
CA ASN A 472 -20.08 37.20 14.65
C ASN A 472 -20.83 37.72 13.40
N ASP A 473 -21.83 37.05 12.82
CA ASP A 473 -22.67 35.95 13.29
C ASP A 473 -23.02 35.01 12.13
N GLU A 474 -23.11 33.73 12.48
CA GLU A 474 -23.58 32.64 11.65
C GLU A 474 -25.00 32.93 11.19
N GLU A 475 -25.17 33.41 9.96
CA GLU A 475 -26.45 33.34 9.26
C GLU A 475 -26.66 31.86 8.88
N ILE A 476 -27.02 31.07 9.89
CA ILE A 476 -27.39 29.66 9.77
C ILE A 476 -28.49 29.61 8.73
N ASN A 477 -28.21 29.02 7.57
CA ASN A 477 -29.12 28.96 6.45
C ASN A 477 -30.39 28.21 6.87
N ILE A 478 -31.43 28.98 7.24
CA ILE A 478 -32.67 28.48 7.86
C ILE A 478 -33.38 27.50 6.91
N GLU A 479 -33.24 27.71 5.60
CA GLU A 479 -33.75 26.84 4.54
C GLU A 479 -33.11 25.43 4.59
N TYR A 480 -31.80 25.37 4.80
CA TYR A 480 -31.06 24.12 4.91
C TYR A 480 -31.43 23.35 6.18
N LEU A 481 -31.54 24.06 7.31
CA LEU A 481 -31.93 23.45 8.57
C LEU A 481 -33.39 22.94 8.51
N ARG A 482 -34.29 23.68 7.85
CA ARG A 482 -35.68 23.27 7.62
C ARG A 482 -35.76 21.97 6.81
N ASN A 483 -34.99 21.85 5.73
CA ASN A 483 -34.98 20.65 4.89
C ASN A 483 -34.43 19.43 5.63
N ILE A 484 -33.37 19.59 6.41
CA ILE A 484 -32.84 18.51 7.26
C ILE A 484 -33.89 18.07 8.27
N ILE A 485 -34.51 19.01 9.00
CA ILE A 485 -35.51 18.67 10.02
C ILE A 485 -36.69 17.91 9.39
N LEU A 486 -37.16 18.33 8.20
CA LEU A 486 -38.24 17.64 7.48
C LEU A 486 -37.84 16.21 7.07
N GLN A 487 -36.62 16.02 6.54
CA GLN A 487 -36.11 14.71 6.13
C GLN A 487 -36.00 13.72 7.31
N PHE A 488 -35.62 14.21 8.49
CA PHE A 488 -35.58 13.39 9.70
C PHE A 488 -36.96 13.11 10.31
N LEU A 489 -37.96 13.96 10.07
CA LEU A 489 -39.35 13.72 10.50
C LEU A 489 -40.10 12.75 9.58
N GLU A 490 -39.70 12.65 8.30
CA GLU A 490 -40.26 11.73 7.31
C GLU A 490 -40.02 10.26 7.71
N HIS A 491 -38.86 9.95 8.32
CA HIS A 491 -38.51 8.62 8.79
C HIS A 491 -38.70 8.48 10.30
N LYS A 492 -39.70 7.70 10.74
CA LYS A 492 -40.05 7.55 12.16
C LYS A 492 -38.91 7.04 13.05
N GLU A 493 -37.99 6.25 12.49
CA GLU A 493 -36.82 5.66 13.16
C GLU A 493 -35.63 6.62 13.31
N MET A 494 -35.60 7.72 12.55
CA MET A 494 -34.53 8.72 12.57
C MET A 494 -34.81 9.86 13.55
N ARG A 495 -36.03 9.95 14.09
CA ARG A 495 -36.45 10.98 15.04
C ARG A 495 -35.58 11.06 16.32
N PRO A 496 -35.07 9.96 16.92
CA PRO A 496 -34.15 10.05 18.07
C PRO A 496 -32.82 10.74 17.71
N HIS A 497 -32.35 10.55 16.47
CA HIS A 497 -31.15 11.20 15.95
C HIS A 497 -31.36 12.70 15.73
N LEU A 498 -32.56 13.08 15.27
CA LEU A 498 -32.95 14.49 15.14
C LEU A 498 -32.93 15.23 16.48
N VAL A 499 -33.46 14.61 17.56
CA VAL A 499 -33.44 15.22 18.90
C VAL A 499 -32.00 15.44 19.38
N ARG A 500 -31.08 14.52 19.07
CA ARG A 500 -29.65 14.65 19.41
C ARG A 500 -28.98 15.79 18.64
N ILE A 501 -29.28 15.92 17.35
CA ILE A 501 -28.73 16.98 16.48
C ILE A 501 -29.29 18.35 16.89
N LEU A 502 -30.61 18.47 17.08
CA LEU A 502 -31.25 19.71 17.53
C LEU A 502 -30.78 20.12 18.94
N SER A 503 -30.57 19.16 19.84
CA SER A 503 -30.00 19.44 21.17
C SER A 503 -28.60 20.03 21.09
N THR A 504 -27.82 19.70 20.05
CA THR A 504 -26.46 20.20 19.84
C THR A 504 -26.48 21.59 19.21
N ILE A 505 -27.34 21.78 18.20
CA ILE A 505 -27.46 23.04 17.44
C ILE A 505 -28.15 24.13 18.27
N LEU A 506 -29.27 23.81 18.93
CA LEU A 506 -30.06 24.75 19.75
C LEU A 506 -29.65 24.76 21.23
N ARG A 507 -28.56 24.04 21.59
CA ARG A 507 -27.97 23.99 22.94
C ARG A 507 -29.00 23.69 24.05
N PHE A 508 -29.80 22.63 23.88
CA PHE A 508 -30.76 22.21 24.90
C PHE A 508 -30.07 21.80 26.19
N THR A 509 -30.72 22.11 27.31
CA THR A 509 -30.28 21.61 28.61
C THR A 509 -30.51 20.09 28.71
N PRO A 510 -29.68 19.37 29.48
CA PRO A 510 -29.82 17.92 29.62
C PRO A 510 -31.19 17.44 30.15
N GLN A 511 -31.98 18.33 30.77
CA GLN A 511 -33.35 18.05 31.20
C GLN A 511 -34.34 18.14 30.02
N GLU A 512 -34.19 19.12 29.13
CA GLU A 512 -35.01 19.30 27.92
C GLU A 512 -34.78 18.16 26.92
N THR A 513 -33.51 17.76 26.71
CA THR A 513 -33.18 16.63 25.82
C THR A 513 -33.78 15.32 26.33
N ARG A 514 -33.73 15.06 27.65
CA ARG A 514 -34.36 13.87 28.26
C ARG A 514 -35.88 13.88 28.11
N ARG A 515 -36.53 15.04 28.27
CA ARG A 515 -37.98 15.18 28.09
C ARG A 515 -38.42 14.94 26.64
N LEU A 516 -37.61 15.34 25.67
CA LEU A 516 -37.89 15.17 24.24
C LEU A 516 -37.63 13.73 23.75
N VAL A 517 -36.53 13.11 24.19
CA VAL A 517 -36.23 11.70 23.87
C VAL A 517 -37.30 10.76 24.43
N ALA A 518 -37.90 11.06 25.59
CA ALA A 518 -38.98 10.26 26.18
C ALA A 518 -40.32 10.33 25.42
N LYS A 519 -40.47 11.26 24.46
CA LYS A 519 -41.70 11.46 23.67
C LYS A 519 -41.58 11.01 22.20
N VAL A 520 -40.38 10.65 21.76
CA VAL A 520 -40.06 10.19 20.40
C VAL A 520 -40.01 8.68 20.36
#